data_AF-A0A2V7EQL4-F1
#
_entry.id   AF-A0A2V7EQL4-F1
#
_cell.length_a   1.000
_cell.length_b   1.000
_cell.length_c   1.000
_cell.angle_alpha   90.00
_cell.angle_beta   90.00
_cell.angle_gamma   90.00
#
_symmetry.space_group_name_H-M   'P 1'
#
loop_
_entity.id
_entity.type
_entity.pdbx_description
1 polymer ?
#
loop_
_entity_poly.entity_id
_entity_poly.type
_entity_poly.pdbx_seq_one_letter_code
_entity_poly.pdbx_strand_id
1 'polypeptide(L)'
;MIQATTPAEGRLIVLVGAAARGPKRDGLFALWLILRAAEGLLPPGAVSPRNHRRRLQALESRLASLALPAPLKRALTAALQHLEPASPAAAALVLSQLVAPAREVLGPEAGDAIAVAARSARIHL
;
A
#
# COMPACT_ATOMS: atom_id res chain seq x y z
N MET A 1 15.30 -7.51 -11.19
CA MET A 1 15.41 -6.04 -11.19
C MET A 1 14.95 -5.55 -9.82
N ILE A 2 15.86 -4.98 -9.02
CA ILE A 2 15.48 -4.29 -7.79
C ILE A 2 14.87 -2.97 -8.25
N GLN A 3 13.55 -2.78 -8.10
CA GLN A 3 12.96 -1.46 -8.32
C GLN A 3 13.64 -0.47 -7.37
N ALA A 4 13.99 0.71 -7.88
CA ALA A 4 14.43 1.79 -7.02
C ALA A 4 13.33 2.07 -5.99
N THR A 5 13.70 2.11 -4.71
CA THR A 5 12.76 2.43 -3.62
C THR A 5 12.11 3.78 -3.90
N THR A 6 10.79 3.80 -4.03
CA THR A 6 10.08 5.06 -4.30
C THR A 6 10.19 5.99 -3.08
N PRO A 7 10.05 7.31 -3.25
CA PRO A 7 10.07 8.23 -2.10
C PRO A 7 9.04 7.90 -1.02
N ALA A 8 7.86 7.40 -1.42
CA ALA A 8 6.83 6.95 -0.50
C ALA A 8 7.22 5.66 0.23
N GLU A 9 7.80 4.70 -0.50
CA GLU A 9 8.31 3.45 0.05
C GLU A 9 9.39 3.72 1.11
N GLY A 10 10.36 4.58 0.80
CA GLY A 10 11.44 4.94 1.72
C GLY A 10 10.93 5.57 3.01
N ARG A 11 9.94 6.48 2.92
CA ARG A 11 9.30 7.09 4.09
C ARG A 11 8.62 6.05 4.97
N LEU A 12 7.86 5.12 4.39
CA LEU A 12 7.20 4.07 5.17
C LEU A 12 8.20 3.11 5.82
N ILE A 13 9.28 2.74 5.13
CA ILE A 13 10.34 1.88 5.71
C ILE A 13 10.96 2.53 6.94
N VAL A 14 11.26 3.83 6.88
CA VAL A 14 11.77 4.58 8.04
C VAL A 14 10.78 4.56 9.20
N LEU A 15 9.48 4.78 8.93
CA LEU A 15 8.43 4.73 9.96
C LEU A 15 8.29 3.33 10.58
N VAL A 16 8.36 2.26 9.78
CA VAL A 16 8.35 0.87 10.27
C VAL A 16 9.56 0.60 11.16
N GLY A 17 10.74 1.09 10.77
CA GLY A 17 11.98 0.95 11.54
C GLY A 17 11.93 1.67 12.89
N ALA A 18 11.34 2.87 12.93
CA ALA A 18 11.19 3.68 14.13
C ALA A 18 10.08 3.19 15.07
N ALA A 19 9.08 2.47 14.57
CA ALA A 19 7.97 1.98 15.39
C ALA A 19 8.38 0.78 16.27
N ALA A 20 8.05 0.87 17.56
CA ALA A 20 8.10 -0.27 18.47
C ALA A 20 7.19 -1.41 18.00
N ARG A 21 7.47 -2.64 18.45
CA ARG A 21 6.62 -3.81 18.14
C ARG A 21 5.18 -3.55 18.62
N GLY A 22 4.20 -3.92 17.80
CA GLY A 22 2.79 -3.77 18.12
C GLY A 22 1.94 -3.29 16.94
N PRO A 23 0.66 -2.97 17.17
CA PRO A 23 -0.33 -2.71 16.12
C PRO A 23 0.05 -1.57 15.16
N LYS A 24 0.76 -0.54 15.65
CA LYS A 24 1.22 0.57 14.80
C LYS A 24 2.25 0.10 13.77
N ARG A 25 3.25 -0.68 14.19
CA ARG A 25 4.28 -1.23 13.30
C ARG A 25 3.68 -2.20 12.29
N ASP A 26 2.76 -3.06 12.74
CA ASP A 26 2.02 -3.98 11.87
C ASP A 26 1.19 -3.23 10.84
N GLY A 27 0.52 -2.15 11.24
CA GLY A 27 -0.24 -1.27 10.34
C GLY A 27 0.64 -0.55 9.32
N LEU A 28 1.79 -0.01 9.73
CA LEU A 28 2.76 0.61 8.81
C LEU A 28 3.34 -0.42 7.82
N PHE A 29 3.63 -1.63 8.29
CA PHE A 29 4.12 -2.71 7.45
C PHE A 29 3.05 -3.17 6.44
N ALA A 30 1.80 -3.32 6.89
CA ALA A 30 0.66 -3.62 6.02
C ALA A 30 0.45 -2.55 4.94
N LEU A 31 0.56 -1.27 5.33
CA LEU A 31 0.43 -0.15 4.42
C LEU A 31 1.55 -0.14 3.35
N TRP A 32 2.78 -0.44 3.76
CA TRP A 32 3.92 -0.60 2.84
C TRP A 32 3.70 -1.75 1.83
N LEU A 33 3.14 -2.88 2.27
CA LEU A 33 2.83 -4.01 1.39
C LEU A 33 1.80 -3.62 0.30
N ILE A 34 0.74 -2.89 0.66
CA ILE A 34 -0.26 -2.42 -0.31
C ILE A 34 0.32 -1.35 -1.23
N LEU A 35 1.11 -0.40 -0.71
CA LEU A 35 1.82 0.58 -1.52
C LEU A 35 2.63 -0.10 -2.63
N ARG A 36 3.46 -1.09 -2.28
CA ARG A 36 4.26 -1.83 -3.26
C ARG A 36 3.43 -2.59 -4.28
N ALA A 37 2.28 -3.12 -3.86
CA ALA A 37 1.37 -3.79 -4.78
C ALA A 37 0.79 -2.82 -5.80
N ALA A 38 0.36 -1.63 -5.35
CA ALA A 38 -0.18 -0.57 -6.19
C ALA A 38 0.89 0.04 -7.12
N GLU A 39 2.04 0.44 -6.59
CA GLU A 39 3.14 1.00 -7.38
C GLU A 39 3.68 0.01 -8.42
N GLY A 40 3.65 -1.29 -8.11
CA GLY A 40 4.01 -2.33 -9.07
C GLY A 40 3.08 -2.43 -10.29
N LEU A 41 1.90 -1.78 -10.28
CA LEU A 41 1.01 -1.67 -11.45
C LEU A 41 1.29 -0.44 -12.31
N LEU A 42 2.17 0.46 -11.87
CA LEU A 42 2.50 1.68 -12.60
C LEU A 42 3.60 1.41 -13.66
N PRO A 43 3.60 2.15 -14.78
CA PRO A 43 4.66 2.07 -15.78
C PRO A 43 6.07 2.27 -15.19
N PRO A 44 7.12 1.67 -15.77
CA PRO A 44 7.13 0.93 -17.04
C PRO A 44 6.84 -0.58 -16.92
N GLY A 45 6.52 -1.09 -15.72
CA GLY A 45 6.39 -2.53 -15.48
C GLY A 45 5.03 -3.09 -15.90
N ALA A 46 4.99 -3.94 -16.94
CA ALA A 46 3.81 -4.75 -17.21
C ALA A 46 3.72 -5.90 -16.19
N VAL A 47 2.57 -6.07 -15.55
CA VAL A 47 2.33 -7.17 -14.60
C VAL A 47 1.49 -8.25 -15.25
N SER A 48 1.97 -9.49 -15.24
CA SER A 48 1.16 -10.64 -15.64
C SER A 48 -0.09 -10.75 -14.75
N PRO A 49 -1.32 -10.85 -15.31
CA PRO A 49 -2.55 -10.98 -14.53
C PRO A 49 -2.56 -12.19 -13.58
N ARG A 50 -1.87 -13.28 -13.96
CA ARG A 50 -1.72 -14.47 -13.11
C ARG A 50 -0.83 -14.18 -11.89
N ASN A 51 0.29 -13.50 -12.09
CA ASN A 51 1.20 -13.12 -11.01
C ASN A 51 0.55 -12.07 -10.09
N HIS A 52 -0.21 -11.14 -10.67
CA HIS A 52 -0.97 -10.16 -9.91
C HIS A 52 -1.95 -10.82 -8.95
N ARG A 53 -2.80 -11.73 -9.45
CA ARG A 53 -3.76 -12.48 -8.62
C ARG A 53 -3.07 -13.26 -7.49
N ARG A 54 -1.98 -13.98 -7.79
CA ARG A 54 -1.18 -14.69 -6.76
C ARG A 54 -0.63 -13.74 -5.70
N ARG A 55 -0.17 -12.55 -6.11
CA ARG A 55 0.33 -11.53 -5.19
C ARG A 55 -0.78 -11.01 -4.28
N LEU A 56 -1.99 -10.75 -4.81
CA LEU A 56 -3.12 -10.33 -3.99
C LEU A 56 -3.52 -11.39 -2.95
N GLN A 57 -3.55 -12.68 -3.33
CA GLN A 57 -3.83 -13.78 -2.39
C GLN A 57 -2.78 -13.88 -1.27
N ALA A 58 -1.50 -13.73 -1.62
CA ALA A 58 -0.42 -13.72 -0.65
C ALA A 58 -0.51 -12.51 0.29
N LEU A 59 -0.89 -11.34 -0.24
CA LEU A 59 -1.11 -10.14 0.57
C LEU A 59 -2.29 -10.32 1.52
N GLU A 60 -3.41 -10.85 1.06
CA GLU A 60 -4.58 -11.14 1.90
C GLU A 60 -4.21 -12.05 3.07
N SER A 61 -3.52 -13.16 2.77
CA SER A 61 -3.03 -14.09 3.79
C SER A 61 -2.09 -13.41 4.78
N ARG A 62 -1.20 -12.54 4.29
CA ARG A 62 -0.25 -11.81 5.14
C ARG A 62 -0.96 -10.81 6.04
N LEU A 63 -1.92 -10.05 5.51
CA LEU A 63 -2.70 -9.07 6.28
C LEU A 63 -3.56 -9.74 7.35
N ALA A 64 -4.07 -10.95 7.11
CA ALA A 64 -4.80 -11.72 8.11
C ALA A 64 -3.94 -12.08 9.34
N SER A 65 -2.61 -12.17 9.18
CA SER A 65 -1.67 -12.51 10.27
C SER A 65 -1.22 -11.32 11.12
N LEU A 66 -1.58 -10.09 10.76
CA LEU A 66 -1.12 -8.87 11.41
C LEU A 66 -2.13 -8.35 12.44
N ALA A 67 -1.63 -7.75 13.53
CA ALA A 67 -2.47 -7.11 14.54
C ALA A 67 -2.91 -5.71 14.05
N LEU A 68 -3.91 -5.67 13.17
CA LEU A 68 -4.37 -4.43 12.55
C LEU A 68 -5.55 -3.79 13.31
N PRO A 69 -5.52 -2.46 13.55
CA PRO A 69 -6.69 -1.72 14.00
C PRO A 69 -7.85 -1.90 13.00
N ALA A 70 -9.08 -2.08 13.51
CA ALA A 70 -10.24 -2.41 12.68
C ALA A 70 -10.51 -1.43 11.52
N PRO A 71 -10.40 -0.10 11.68
CA PRO A 71 -10.59 0.83 10.57
C PRO A 71 -9.58 0.61 9.44
N LEU A 72 -8.30 0.41 9.79
CA LEU A 72 -7.24 0.17 8.83
C LEU A 72 -7.42 -1.18 8.14
N LYS A 73 -7.77 -2.24 8.89
CA LYS A 73 -8.05 -3.56 8.31
C LYS A 73 -9.12 -3.48 7.22
N ARG A 74 -10.24 -2.80 7.47
CA ARG A 74 -11.32 -2.61 6.49
C ARG A 74 -10.83 -1.89 5.24
N ALA A 75 -10.07 -0.80 5.41
CA ALA A 75 -9.53 -0.03 4.30
C ALA A 75 -8.57 -0.87 3.43
N LEU A 76 -7.70 -1.67 4.05
CA LEU A 76 -6.75 -2.52 3.33
C LEU A 76 -7.44 -3.69 2.60
N THR A 77 -8.50 -4.27 3.18
CA THR A 77 -9.31 -5.28 2.50
C THR A 77 -10.00 -4.70 1.27
N ALA A 78 -10.60 -3.51 1.38
CA ALA A 78 -11.19 -2.82 0.23
C ALA A 78 -10.13 -2.47 -0.84
N ALA A 79 -8.94 -2.04 -0.41
CA ALA A 79 -7.83 -1.77 -1.32
C ALA A 79 -7.43 -3.00 -2.15
N LEU A 80 -7.35 -4.19 -1.54
CA LEU A 80 -7.05 -5.43 -2.27
C LEU A 80 -8.09 -5.73 -3.36
N GLN A 81 -9.38 -5.53 -3.05
CA GLN A 81 -10.47 -5.76 -4.00
C GLN A 81 -10.37 -4.79 -5.19
N HIS A 82 -10.10 -3.51 -4.92
CA HIS A 82 -9.95 -2.50 -5.96
C HIS A 82 -8.69 -2.69 -6.81
N LEU A 83 -7.67 -3.41 -6.33
CA LEU A 83 -6.47 -3.72 -7.12
C LEU A 83 -6.68 -4.87 -8.12
N GLU A 84 -7.72 -5.69 -7.98
CA GLU A 84 -7.98 -6.88 -8.84
C GLU A 84 -7.87 -6.62 -10.36
N PRO A 85 -8.35 -5.48 -10.89
CA PRO A 85 -8.23 -5.15 -12.33
C PRO A 85 -6.79 -4.96 -12.84
N ALA A 86 -5.80 -4.91 -11.95
CA ALA A 86 -4.38 -4.79 -12.28
C ALA A 86 -4.04 -3.59 -13.20
N SER A 87 -4.68 -2.43 -12.98
CA SER A 87 -4.50 -1.23 -13.81
C SER A 87 -3.86 -0.05 -13.06
N PRO A 88 -3.21 0.90 -13.76
CA PRO A 88 -2.74 2.14 -13.16
C PRO A 88 -3.87 2.97 -12.52
N ALA A 89 -5.06 2.97 -13.12
CA ALA A 89 -6.25 3.63 -12.59
C ALA A 89 -6.68 3.06 -11.24
N ALA A 90 -6.71 1.73 -11.12
CA ALA A 90 -6.98 1.06 -9.85
C ALA A 90 -5.94 1.42 -8.78
N ALA A 91 -4.64 1.42 -9.14
CA ALA A 91 -3.57 1.79 -8.24
C ALA A 91 -3.70 3.24 -7.72
N ALA A 92 -3.95 4.21 -8.62
CA ALA A 92 -4.10 5.61 -8.25
C ALA A 92 -5.34 5.84 -7.35
N LEU A 93 -6.44 5.14 -7.61
CA LEU A 93 -7.64 5.19 -6.80
C LEU A 93 -7.37 4.66 -5.38
N VAL A 94 -6.77 3.47 -5.28
CA VAL A 94 -6.45 2.82 -4.00
C VAL A 94 -5.51 3.68 -3.16
N LEU A 95 -4.45 4.21 -3.76
CA LEU A 95 -3.52 5.10 -3.05
C LEU A 95 -4.22 6.36 -2.55
N SER A 96 -5.14 6.93 -3.33
CA SER A 96 -5.93 8.09 -2.91
C SER A 96 -6.85 7.76 -1.73
N GLN A 97 -7.53 6.61 -1.75
CA GLN A 97 -8.46 6.17 -0.71
C GLN A 97 -7.76 5.84 0.61
N LEU A 98 -6.49 5.42 0.57
CA LEU A 98 -5.73 5.04 1.76
C LEU A 98 -5.15 6.22 2.55
N VAL A 99 -5.11 7.44 2.00
CA VAL A 99 -4.53 8.61 2.68
C VAL A 99 -5.22 8.88 4.02
N ALA A 100 -6.54 8.99 4.02
CA ALA A 100 -7.32 9.29 5.23
C ALA A 100 -7.17 8.20 6.32
N PRO A 101 -7.43 6.91 6.05
CA PRO A 101 -7.29 5.88 7.07
C PRO A 101 -5.85 5.71 7.56
N ALA A 102 -4.84 5.91 6.70
CA ALA A 102 -3.44 5.92 7.13
C ALA A 102 -3.15 7.08 8.09
N ARG A 103 -3.63 8.29 7.77
CA ARG A 103 -3.47 9.49 8.60
C ARG A 103 -4.13 9.32 9.97
N GLU A 104 -5.37 8.85 9.98
CA GLU A 104 -6.20 8.72 11.18
C GLU A 104 -5.69 7.62 12.13
N VAL A 105 -5.22 6.50 11.58
CA VAL A 105 -4.85 5.33 12.40
C VAL A 105 -3.36 5.29 12.72
N LEU A 106 -2.50 5.69 11.79
CA LEU A 106 -1.04 5.52 11.90
C LEU A 106 -0.29 6.83 12.12
N GLY A 107 -0.95 7.96 11.92
CA GLY A 107 -0.41 9.30 12.10
C GLY A 107 -0.18 10.07 10.80
N PRO A 108 0.05 11.39 10.90
CA PRO A 108 0.16 12.28 9.75
C PRO A 108 1.26 11.86 8.77
N GLU A 109 2.40 11.38 9.27
CA GLU A 109 3.55 11.00 8.44
C GLU A 109 3.22 9.81 7.51
N ALA A 110 2.39 8.86 7.99
CA ALA A 110 1.94 7.73 7.18
C ALA A 110 0.97 8.19 6.08
N GLY A 111 0.02 9.07 6.44
CA GLY A 111 -0.89 9.68 5.47
C GLY A 111 -0.15 10.49 4.39
N ASP A 112 0.86 11.26 4.79
CA ASP A 112 1.64 12.09 3.88
C ASP A 112 2.51 11.26 2.94
N ALA A 113 3.07 10.13 3.42
CA ALA A 113 3.79 9.18 2.57
C ALA A 113 2.87 8.61 1.47
N ILE A 114 1.65 8.21 1.82
CA ILE A 114 0.67 7.72 0.84
C ILE A 114 0.17 8.82 -0.09
N ALA A 115 0.03 10.05 0.40
CA ALA A 115 -0.35 11.17 -0.44
C ALA A 115 0.70 11.47 -1.53
N VAL A 116 1.99 11.29 -1.23
CA VAL A 116 3.06 11.37 -2.24
C VAL A 116 2.90 10.30 -3.31
N ALA A 117 2.63 9.05 -2.91
CA ALA A 117 2.40 7.95 -3.83
C ALA A 117 1.15 8.19 -4.71
N ALA A 118 0.05 8.63 -4.10
CA ALA A 118 -1.20 8.92 -4.82
C ALA A 118 -1.01 10.00 -5.88
N ARG A 119 -0.29 11.09 -5.56
CA ARG A 119 0.05 12.13 -6.53
C ARG A 119 0.91 11.59 -7.67
N SER A 120 1.91 10.76 -7.35
CA SER A 120 2.80 10.18 -8.36
C SER A 120 2.04 9.23 -9.28
N ALA A 121 1.15 8.39 -8.74
CA ALA A 121 0.33 7.47 -9.52
C ALA A 121 -0.61 8.18 -10.51
N ARG A 122 -1.12 9.36 -10.15
CA ARG A 122 -1.99 10.16 -11.04
C ARG A 122 -1.29 10.69 -12.29
N ILE A 123 0.04 10.72 -12.32
CA ILE A 123 0.81 11.11 -13.52
C ILE A 123 0.66 10.06 -14.63
N HIS A 124 0.22 8.85 -14.29
CA HIS A 124 0.08 7.72 -15.20
C HIS A 124 -1.37 7.41 -15.61
N LEU A 125 -2.30 8.34 -15.37
CA LEU A 125 -3.70 8.27 -15.80
C LEU A 125 -3.91 9.13 -17.05
#